data_AF-A0A944H820-F1
#
_entry.id   AF-A0A944H820-F1
#
_cell.length_a   1.000
_cell.length_b   1.000
_cell.length_c   1.000
_cell.angle_alpha   90.00
_cell.angle_beta   90.00
_cell.angle_gamma   90.00
#
_symmetry.space_group_name_H-M   'P 1'
#
loop_
_entity.id
_entity.type
_entity.pdbx_description
1 polymer ?
#
loop_
_entity_poly.entity_id
_entity_poly.type
_entity_poly.pdbx_seq_one_letter_code
_entity_poly.pdbx_strand_id
1 'polypeptide(L)'
;DVYKRQVLYSGFTSKSSMVAQISGSDGLITIDSRWHETQGYSLEKEGAIESYLNPTTGRGYAHEIAAVQQSIENGALEQPEWTHKNSIDLASLLDQVQRLTKATLH
;
A
#
# COMPACT_ATOMS: atom_id res chain seq x y z
N ASP A 1 18.33 -9.28 15.08
CA ASP A 1 17.14 -8.46 14.83
C ASP A 1 17.50 -7.00 14.60
N VAL A 2 17.54 -6.59 13.33
CA VAL A 2 17.59 -5.16 12.98
C VAL A 2 16.18 -4.61 13.14
N TYR A 3 16.01 -3.56 13.94
CA TYR A 3 14.71 -2.95 14.25
C TYR A 3 13.93 -2.61 12.97
N LYS A 4 12.86 -3.35 12.69
CA LYS A 4 11.89 -3.01 11.64
C LYS A 4 10.90 -2.01 12.20
N ARG A 5 10.73 -0.87 11.53
CA ARG A 5 9.76 0.17 11.90
C ARG A 5 8.86 0.46 10.70
N GLN A 6 7.57 0.62 10.96
CA GLN A 6 6.59 1.09 9.99
C GLN A 6 5.87 2.29 10.59
N VAL A 7 5.59 3.30 9.77
CA VAL A 7 4.84 4.50 10.17
C VAL A 7 3.90 4.86 9.04
N LEU A 8 2.62 5.09 9.38
CA LEU A 8 1.62 5.64 8.47
C LEU A 8 1.16 6.97 9.04
N TYR A 9 1.23 8.02 8.22
CA TYR A 9 0.66 9.33 8.55
C TYR A 9 -0.58 9.59 7.69
N SER A 10 -1.68 9.94 8.34
CA SER A 10 -2.94 10.31 7.69
C SER A 10 -3.63 11.40 8.50
N GLY A 11 -4.26 12.35 7.82
CA GLY A 11 -4.99 13.45 8.45
C GLY A 11 -5.79 14.26 7.45
N PHE A 12 -6.89 14.85 7.90
CA PHE A 12 -7.79 15.65 7.06
C PHE A 12 -7.38 17.13 6.95
N THR A 13 -6.59 17.63 7.91
CA THR A 13 -6.26 19.05 8.05
C THR A 13 -4.85 19.40 7.59
N SER A 14 -4.08 18.43 7.12
CA SER A 14 -2.68 18.60 6.72
C SER A 14 -2.44 18.09 5.30
N LYS A 15 -1.60 18.77 4.53
CA LYS A 15 -1.13 18.25 3.25
C LYS A 15 -0.15 17.10 3.50
N SER A 16 -0.38 15.97 2.84
CA SER A 16 0.55 14.84 2.80
C SER A 16 1.20 14.79 1.42
N SER A 17 2.49 14.41 1.37
CA SER A 17 3.16 14.09 0.11
C SER A 17 2.60 12.83 -0.55
N MET A 18 1.85 12.02 0.20
CA MET A 18 1.20 10.79 -0.28
C MET A 18 2.16 9.87 -1.04
N VAL A 19 3.41 9.78 -0.59
CA VAL A 19 4.41 8.83 -1.06
C VAL A 19 4.45 7.62 -0.13
N ALA A 20 4.88 6.48 -0.64
CA ALA A 20 5.19 5.29 0.17
C ALA A 20 6.65 4.91 -0.03
N GLN A 21 7.33 4.58 1.07
CA GLN A 21 8.77 4.32 1.07
C GLN A 21 9.10 3.02 1.80
N ILE A 22 9.98 2.23 1.20
CA ILE A 22 10.52 1.01 1.78
C ILE A 22 12.03 1.13 1.78
N SER A 23 12.63 1.25 2.96
CA SER A 23 14.07 1.41 3.15
C SER A 23 14.70 0.12 3.68
N GLY A 24 15.85 -0.25 3.11
CA GLY A 24 16.69 -1.36 3.56
C GLY A 24 18.14 -0.91 3.73
N SER A 25 19.02 -1.85 4.09
CA SER A 25 20.47 -1.59 4.17
C SER A 25 21.09 -1.18 2.83
N ASP A 26 20.49 -1.64 1.74
CA ASP A 26 21.07 -1.57 0.40
C ASP A 26 20.42 -0.51 -0.48
N GLY A 27 19.42 0.22 0.04
CA GLY A 27 18.71 1.21 -0.75
C GLY A 27 17.32 1.59 -0.25
N LEU A 28 16.63 2.35 -1.10
CA LEU A 28 15.30 2.90 -0.85
C LEU A 28 14.43 2.70 -2.10
N ILE A 29 13.26 2.09 -1.92
CA ILE A 29 12.19 2.10 -2.91
C ILE A 29 11.24 3.23 -2.54
N THR A 30 10.96 4.12 -3.48
CA THR A 30 9.94 5.16 -3.35
C THR A 30 8.84 4.95 -4.38
N ILE A 31 7.62 4.68 -3.91
CA ILE A 31 6.41 4.66 -4.73
C ILE A 31 5.92 6.11 -4.84
N ASP A 32 5.68 6.57 -6.07
CA ASP A 32 5.37 7.96 -6.36
C ASP A 32 4.09 8.45 -5.67
N SER A 33 3.94 9.78 -5.63
CA SER A 33 2.81 10.44 -4.96
C SER A 33 1.46 9.95 -5.49
N ARG A 34 0.45 9.93 -4.62
CA ARG A 34 -0.79 9.15 -4.80
C ARG A 34 -0.45 7.68 -4.94
N TRP A 35 0.33 7.16 -3.99
CA TRP A 35 0.88 5.79 -4.04
C TRP A 35 -0.19 4.70 -4.20
N HIS A 36 -1.45 4.95 -3.80
CA HIS A 36 -2.59 4.04 -3.96
C HIS A 36 -3.12 3.96 -5.40
N GLU A 37 -2.69 4.86 -6.28
CA GLU A 37 -2.98 4.91 -7.71
C GLU A 37 -1.71 5.29 -8.52
N THR A 38 -0.56 4.80 -8.06
CA THR A 38 0.75 5.21 -8.58
C THR A 38 0.91 4.95 -10.08
N GLN A 39 1.72 5.78 -10.73
CA GLN A 39 2.12 5.64 -12.13
C GLN A 39 3.56 5.13 -12.28
N GLY A 40 4.24 4.87 -11.16
CA GLY A 40 5.65 4.49 -11.16
C GLY A 40 6.24 4.37 -9.76
N TYR A 41 7.51 4.01 -9.73
CA TYR A 41 8.34 4.01 -8.53
C TYR A 41 9.80 4.24 -8.91
N SER A 42 10.61 4.61 -7.92
CA SER A 42 12.06 4.74 -8.06
C SER A 42 12.79 3.83 -7.08
N LEU A 43 13.96 3.37 -7.51
CA LEU A 43 14.92 2.63 -6.70
C LEU A 43 16.19 3.46 -6.57
N GLU A 44 16.56 3.78 -5.34
CA GLU A 44 17.85 4.39 -5.00
C GLU A 44 18.77 3.32 -4.43
N LYS A 45 19.93 3.12 -5.07
CA LYS A 45 20.99 2.19 -4.63
C LYS A 45 22.35 2.74 -5.03
N GLU A 46 23.33 2.69 -4.11
CA GLU A 46 24.72 3.09 -4.35
C GLU A 46 24.85 4.52 -4.93
N GLY A 47 23.93 5.42 -4.55
CA GLY A 47 23.89 6.82 -5.04
C GLY A 47 23.31 7.00 -6.44
N ALA A 48 22.87 5.92 -7.10
CA ALA A 48 22.13 5.96 -8.36
C ALA A 48 20.62 5.84 -8.10
N ILE A 49 19.82 6.58 -8.89
CA ILE A 49 18.37 6.50 -8.88
C ILE A 49 17.91 5.99 -10.24
N GLU A 50 17.14 4.92 -10.24
CA GLU A 50 16.47 4.38 -11.42
C GLU A 50 14.95 4.51 -11.27
N SER A 51 14.28 5.00 -12.30
CA SER A 51 12.83 5.21 -12.31
C SER A 51 12.14 4.20 -13.22
N TYR A 52 11.07 3.59 -12.72
CA TYR A 52 10.25 2.63 -13.42
C TYR A 52 8.84 3.19 -13.61
N LEU A 53 8.41 3.28 -14.86
CA LEU A 53 7.05 3.67 -15.20
C LEU A 53 6.13 2.44 -15.16
N ASN A 54 5.02 2.57 -14.46
CA ASN A 54 3.96 1.58 -14.40
C ASN A 54 2.59 2.28 -14.49
N PRO A 55 2.24 2.82 -15.67
CA PRO A 55 1.03 3.61 -15.82
C PRO A 55 -0.22 2.75 -15.65
N THR A 56 -1.24 3.31 -15.00
CA THR A 56 -2.50 2.61 -14.80
C THR A 56 -3.25 2.40 -16.13
N THR A 57 -3.87 1.22 -16.28
CA THR A 57 -4.85 1.01 -17.34
C THR A 57 -6.19 1.65 -16.94
N GLY A 58 -6.65 2.63 -17.72
CA GLY A 58 -7.91 3.34 -17.45
C GLY A 58 -7.84 4.15 -16.14
N ARG A 59 -8.80 3.92 -15.24
CA ARG A 59 -8.90 4.64 -13.95
C ARG A 59 -8.16 3.97 -12.78
N GLY A 60 -7.31 2.98 -13.04
CA GLY A 60 -6.57 2.26 -11.99
C GLY A 60 -7.20 0.96 -11.50
N TYR A 61 -8.47 0.70 -11.83
CA TYR A 61 -9.18 -0.52 -11.38
C TYR A 61 -8.96 -1.76 -12.24
N ALA A 62 -8.22 -1.65 -13.36
CA ALA A 62 -8.13 -2.73 -14.34
C ALA A 62 -7.57 -4.04 -13.75
N HIS A 63 -6.56 -3.95 -12.88
CA HIS A 63 -5.97 -5.12 -12.24
C HIS A 63 -6.93 -5.81 -11.27
N GLU A 64 -7.69 -5.03 -10.49
CA GLU A 64 -8.68 -5.56 -9.55
C GLU A 64 -9.85 -6.23 -10.29
N ILE A 65 -10.34 -5.60 -11.36
CA ILE A 65 -11.40 -6.17 -12.21
C ILE A 65 -10.94 -7.49 -12.82
N ALA A 66 -9.73 -7.52 -13.39
CA ALA A 66 -9.16 -8.72 -13.99
C ALA A 66 -8.99 -9.86 -12.96
N ALA A 67 -8.53 -9.53 -11.75
CA ALA A 67 -8.42 -10.51 -10.67
C ALA A 67 -9.78 -11.08 -10.28
N VAL A 68 -10.80 -10.23 -10.07
CA VAL A 68 -12.16 -10.72 -9.74
C VAL A 68 -12.71 -11.60 -10.87
N GLN A 69 -12.55 -11.18 -12.13
CA GLN A 69 -12.97 -11.97 -13.27
C GLN A 69 -12.30 -13.34 -13.29
N GLN A 70 -10.98 -13.40 -13.08
CA GLN A 70 -10.22 -14.65 -13.02
C GLN A 70 -10.72 -15.58 -11.90
N SER A 71 -11.04 -15.04 -10.71
CA SER A 71 -11.61 -15.84 -9.62
C SER A 71 -12.94 -16.47 -10.03
N ILE A 72 -13.83 -15.69 -10.65
CA ILE A 72 -15.14 -16.16 -11.11
C ILE A 72 -14.97 -17.26 -12.15
N GLU A 73 -14.10 -17.05 -13.15
CA GLU A 73 -13.85 -18.03 -14.21
C GLU A 73 -13.29 -19.36 -13.66
N ASN A 74 -12.47 -19.29 -12.61
CA ASN A 74 -11.87 -20.46 -11.97
C ASN A 74 -12.75 -21.09 -10.87
N GLY A 75 -13.93 -20.52 -10.58
CA GLY A 75 -14.78 -20.96 -9.47
C GLY A 75 -14.14 -20.76 -8.09
N ALA A 76 -13.17 -19.84 -7.98
CA ALA A 76 -12.53 -19.48 -6.73
C ALA A 76 -13.38 -18.47 -5.94
N LEU A 77 -13.38 -18.59 -4.61
CA LEU A 77 -14.13 -17.69 -3.72
C LEU A 77 -13.33 -16.44 -3.33
N GLU A 78 -12.01 -16.47 -3.50
CA GLU A 78 -11.10 -15.39 -3.15
C GLU A 78 -9.83 -15.45 -4.00
N GLN A 79 -9.03 -14.39 -3.94
CA GLN A 79 -7.69 -14.33 -4.54
C GLN A 79 -6.64 -14.74 -3.50
N PRO A 80 -5.65 -15.60 -3.83
CA PRO A 80 -4.62 -16.00 -2.88
C PRO A 80 -3.70 -14.85 -2.46
N GLU A 81 -3.52 -13.83 -3.30
CA GLU A 81 -2.75 -12.62 -2.99
C GLU A 81 -3.48 -11.69 -2.00
N TRP A 82 -4.82 -11.82 -1.89
CA TRP A 82 -5.63 -11.03 -0.96
C TRP A 82 -6.85 -11.81 -0.49
N THR A 83 -6.66 -12.59 0.57
CA THR A 83 -7.70 -13.45 1.15
C THR A 83 -8.72 -12.67 1.98
N HIS A 84 -9.86 -13.30 2.26
CA HIS A 84 -10.84 -12.82 3.22
C HIS A 84 -10.20 -12.56 4.59
N LYS A 85 -9.29 -13.44 5.02
CA LYS A 85 -8.54 -13.25 6.26
C LYS A 85 -7.71 -11.96 6.23
N ASN A 86 -7.03 -11.64 5.13
CA ASN A 86 -6.29 -10.38 5.02
C ASN A 86 -7.21 -9.17 5.20
N SER A 87 -8.43 -9.23 4.64
CA SER A 87 -9.43 -8.17 4.81
C SER A 87 -9.89 -8.02 6.26
N ILE A 88 -10.15 -9.13 6.96
CA ILE A 88 -10.54 -9.13 8.39
C ILE A 88 -9.40 -8.62 9.28
N ASP A 89 -8.17 -9.04 9.00
CA ASP A 89 -6.98 -8.61 9.75
C ASP A 89 -6.76 -7.10 9.59
N LEU A 90 -6.88 -6.56 8.37
CA LEU A 90 -6.78 -5.13 8.10
C LEU A 90 -7.90 -4.33 8.79
N ALA A 91 -9.15 -4.77 8.69
CA ALA A 91 -10.28 -4.11 9.36
C ALA A 91 -10.09 -4.08 10.89
N SER A 92 -9.64 -5.20 11.46
CA SER A 92 -9.37 -5.32 12.89
C SER A 92 -8.21 -4.43 13.34
N LEU A 93 -7.17 -4.27 12.51
CA LEU A 93 -6.07 -3.34 12.78
C LEU A 93 -6.54 -1.89 12.80
N LEU A 94 -7.33 -1.47 11.80
CA LEU A 94 -7.87 -0.10 11.72
C LEU A 94 -8.79 0.21 12.90
N ASP A 95 -9.62 -0.75 13.30
CA ASP A 95 -10.48 -0.64 14.47
C ASP A 95 -9.69 -0.49 15.79
N GLN A 96 -8.58 -1.22 15.94
CA GLN A 96 -7.65 -1.03 17.07
C GLN A 96 -7.01 0.36 17.07
N VAL A 97 -6.52 0.85 15.93
CA VAL A 97 -5.96 2.20 15.80
C VAL A 97 -7.00 3.26 16.16
N GLN A 98 -8.25 3.08 15.72
CA GLN A 98 -9.34 3.98 16.07
C GLN A 98 -9.62 4.00 17.58
N ARG A 99 -9.64 2.83 18.24
CA ARG A 99 -9.81 2.77 19.70
C ARG A 99 -8.71 3.51 20.45
N LEU A 100 -7.45 3.29 20.07
CA LEU A 100 -6.30 3.93 20.70
C LEU A 100 -6.33 5.46 20.56
N THR A 101 -6.70 5.97 19.38
CA THR A 101 -6.81 7.41 19.14
C THR A 101 -7.98 8.05 19.87
N LYS A 102 -9.14 7.38 19.97
CA LYS A 102 -10.27 7.84 20.79
C LYS A 102 -9.95 7.88 22.28
N ALA A 103 -9.26 6.88 22.80
CA ALA A 103 -8.87 6.82 24.22
C ALA A 103 -7.84 7.89 24.61
N THR A 104 -7.08 8.43 23.65
CA THR A 104 -6.08 9.49 23.88
C THR A 104 -6.69 10.90 23.91
N LEU A 105 -7.97 11.04 23.53
CA LEU A 105 -8.69 12.32 23.47
C LEU A 105 -9.53 12.63 24.72
N HIS A 106 -9.42 11.79 25.76
CA HIS A 106 -10.09 11.93 27.06
C HIS A 106 -9.07 11.76 28.20
#